data_AF-A0A1J4UQY0-F1
#
_entry.id   AF-A0A1J4UQY0-F1
#
_cell.length_a   1.000
_cell.length_b   1.000
_cell.length_c   1.000
_cell.angle_alpha   90.00
_cell.angle_beta   90.00
_cell.angle_gamma   90.00
#
_symmetry.space_group_name_H-M   'P 1'
#
loop_
_entity.id
_entity.type
_entity.pdbx_description
1 polymer ?
#
loop_
_entity_poly.entity_id
_entity_poly.type
_entity_poly.pdbx_seq_one_letter_code
_entity_poly.pdbx_strand_id
1 'polypeptide(L)'
;MYGLYGFMSKMMLTGKLKFNPGKIEVLGDPMAIMSMEALKQITQDALSRGREGRMGLYYEGWVYGYTFTYRFAKVLNLKMFEERYRTIMDTAAMIGFGDFKTLEFRPGYAHYQVLANPFALQYHPSKEMADVLLAGMNAGGGSVVHEKLINCVELQCAAQNGKLCEFKNLEPKEVYKLNPALVEPQLDMETLVPKELHLIESLGHDVTVYKQSVEDAKEEKARYQAKLTGTQEKQA
;
A
#
# COMPACT_ATOMS: atom_id res chain seq x y z
N MET A 1 22.95 17.99 2.83
CA MET A 1 21.69 18.35 3.53
C MET A 1 20.58 18.52 2.49
N TYR A 2 20.20 17.44 1.79
CA TYR A 2 19.09 17.45 0.84
C TYR A 2 17.90 16.75 1.52
N GLY A 3 17.26 17.45 2.45
CA GLY A 3 16.07 16.93 3.16
C GLY A 3 14.79 17.09 2.34
N LEU A 4 13.68 16.58 2.88
CA LEU A 4 12.29 16.66 2.36
C LEU A 4 11.94 18.01 1.70
N TYR A 5 12.40 19.12 2.31
CA TYR A 5 12.22 20.49 1.81
C TYR A 5 12.83 20.74 0.43
N GLY A 6 13.95 20.07 0.10
CA GLY A 6 14.60 20.17 -1.20
C GLY A 6 13.77 19.52 -2.32
N PHE A 7 13.16 18.37 -2.04
CA PHE A 7 12.33 17.67 -3.03
C PHE A 7 11.01 18.41 -3.28
N MET A 8 10.31 18.87 -2.24
CA MET A 8 9.09 19.67 -2.40
C MET A 8 9.35 20.97 -3.18
N SER A 9 10.42 21.68 -2.82
CA SER A 9 10.82 22.89 -3.54
C SER A 9 11.12 22.60 -5.01
N LYS A 10 11.80 21.48 -5.31
CA LYS A 10 12.04 21.03 -6.69
C LYS A 10 10.74 20.74 -7.44
N MET A 11 9.77 20.09 -6.80
CA MET A 11 8.46 19.82 -7.40
C MET A 11 7.71 21.13 -7.73
N MET A 12 7.76 22.11 -6.85
CA MET A 12 7.16 23.44 -7.10
C MET A 12 7.90 24.19 -8.23
N LEU A 13 9.23 24.27 -8.17
CA LEU A 13 10.06 24.97 -9.16
C LEU A 13 9.94 24.36 -10.56
N THR A 14 9.74 23.05 -10.65
CA THR A 14 9.53 22.35 -11.93
C THR A 14 8.07 22.36 -12.41
N GLY A 15 7.16 23.03 -11.68
CA GLY A 15 5.74 23.09 -12.00
C GLY A 15 5.03 21.74 -11.87
N LYS A 16 5.63 20.77 -11.17
CA LYS A 16 5.07 19.44 -10.91
C LYS A 16 4.17 19.42 -9.68
N LEU A 17 4.28 20.41 -8.80
CA LEU A 17 3.30 20.72 -7.77
C LEU A 17 2.82 22.16 -8.01
N LYS A 18 1.53 22.35 -8.26
CA LYS A 18 0.92 23.67 -8.52
C LYS A 18 -0.21 23.95 -7.56
N PHE A 19 -0.25 25.19 -7.07
CA PHE A 19 -1.37 25.73 -6.30
C PHE A 19 -2.00 26.83 -7.15
N ASN A 20 -3.18 26.54 -7.70
CA ASN A 20 -4.01 27.51 -8.44
C ASN A 20 -5.23 27.85 -7.57
N PRO A 21 -5.90 29.00 -7.79
CA PRO A 21 -7.14 29.31 -7.09
C PRO A 21 -8.16 28.16 -7.22
N GLY A 22 -8.51 27.53 -6.09
CA GLY A 22 -9.46 26.42 -6.04
C GLY A 22 -8.94 25.06 -6.53
N LYS A 23 -7.65 24.91 -6.84
CA LYS A 23 -7.10 23.66 -7.40
C LYS A 23 -5.67 23.40 -6.92
N ILE A 24 -5.43 22.20 -6.38
CA ILE A 24 -4.09 21.67 -6.14
C ILE A 24 -3.81 20.65 -7.24
N GLU A 25 -2.67 20.76 -7.90
CA GLU A 25 -2.25 19.80 -8.93
C GLU A 25 -0.89 19.18 -8.58
N VAL A 26 -0.82 17.85 -8.64
CA VAL A 26 0.44 17.11 -8.57
C VAL A 26 0.58 16.33 -9.85
N LEU A 27 1.66 16.60 -10.59
CA LEU A 27 1.99 15.98 -11.87
C LEU A 27 0.89 16.09 -12.93
N GLY A 28 0.10 17.16 -12.87
CA GLY A 28 -1.03 17.39 -13.77
C GLY A 28 -2.37 16.83 -13.28
N ASP A 29 -2.37 16.13 -12.14
CA ASP A 29 -3.59 15.57 -11.57
C ASP A 29 -4.17 16.44 -10.46
N PRO A 30 -5.48 16.67 -10.45
CA PRO A 30 -6.13 17.35 -9.35
C PRO A 30 -6.00 16.52 -8.07
N MET A 31 -5.59 17.16 -6.99
CA MET A 31 -5.56 16.57 -5.66
C MET A 31 -6.40 17.39 -4.69
N ALA A 32 -6.87 16.73 -3.64
CA ALA A 32 -7.56 17.35 -2.52
C ALA A 32 -6.79 17.08 -1.22
N ILE A 33 -6.86 18.03 -0.29
CA ILE A 33 -6.36 17.85 1.07
C ILE A 33 -7.52 17.35 1.93
N MET A 34 -7.26 16.30 2.71
CA MET A 34 -8.23 15.74 3.66
C MET A 34 -7.61 15.75 5.06
N SER A 35 -8.41 16.09 6.07
CA SER A 35 -7.96 15.98 7.46
C SER A 35 -7.88 14.51 7.89
N MET A 36 -6.92 14.19 8.76
CA MET A 36 -6.79 12.82 9.28
C MET A 36 -8.04 12.37 10.05
N GLU A 37 -8.75 13.28 10.71
CA GLU A 37 -10.04 12.98 11.36
C GLU A 37 -11.11 12.56 10.35
N ALA A 38 -11.25 13.28 9.22
CA ALA A 38 -12.19 12.87 8.18
C ALA A 38 -11.83 11.49 7.60
N LEU A 39 -10.54 11.25 7.38
CA LEU A 39 -10.03 9.96 6.94
C LEU A 39 -10.33 8.83 7.94
N LYS A 40 -10.24 9.14 9.24
CA LYS A 40 -10.59 8.21 10.32
C LYS A 40 -12.08 7.85 10.28
N GLN A 41 -12.97 8.83 10.12
CA GLN A 41 -14.41 8.57 10.03
C GLN A 41 -14.74 7.66 8.83
N ILE A 42 -14.16 7.92 7.66
CA ILE A 42 -14.31 7.07 6.46
C ILE A 42 -13.83 5.64 6.73
N THR A 43 -12.67 5.51 7.38
CA THR A 43 -12.09 4.21 7.72
C THR A 43 -12.96 3.46 8.72
N GLN A 44 -13.45 4.12 9.77
CA GLN A 44 -14.33 3.51 10.77
C GLN A 44 -15.65 3.04 10.14
N ASP A 45 -16.26 3.83 9.26
CA ASP A 45 -17.44 3.42 8.51
C ASP A 45 -17.17 2.17 7.67
N ALA A 46 -16.05 2.14 6.92
CA ALA A 46 -15.64 0.97 6.17
C ALA A 46 -15.40 -0.26 7.07
N LEU A 47 -14.72 -0.11 8.20
CA LEU A 47 -14.45 -1.22 9.12
C LEU A 47 -15.73 -1.74 9.80
N SER A 48 -16.73 -0.89 10.01
CA SER A 48 -18.03 -1.29 10.59
C SER A 48 -18.81 -2.26 9.70
N ARG A 49 -18.52 -2.28 8.39
CA ARG A 49 -19.06 -3.24 7.40
C ARG A 49 -18.32 -4.59 7.38
N GLY A 50 -17.42 -4.83 8.33
CA GLY A 50 -16.72 -6.10 8.49
C GLY A 50 -15.69 -6.37 7.40
N ARG A 51 -15.53 -7.66 7.03
CA ARG A 51 -14.48 -8.09 6.07
C ARG A 51 -14.65 -7.43 4.70
N GLU A 52 -15.88 -7.30 4.21
CA GLU A 52 -16.15 -6.66 2.92
C GLU A 52 -15.70 -5.20 2.90
N GLY A 53 -16.09 -4.41 3.91
CA GLY A 53 -15.70 -3.01 3.99
C GLY A 53 -14.20 -2.81 4.20
N ARG A 54 -13.54 -3.69 4.97
CA ARG A 54 -12.07 -3.71 5.09
C ARG A 54 -11.40 -3.95 3.73
N MET A 55 -11.87 -4.93 2.96
CA MET A 55 -11.31 -5.21 1.63
C MET A 55 -11.62 -4.11 0.63
N GLY A 56 -12.79 -3.47 0.73
CA GLY A 56 -13.13 -2.27 -0.03
C GLY A 56 -12.14 -1.14 0.24
N LEU A 57 -11.90 -0.83 1.52
CA LEU A 57 -10.96 0.23 1.91
C LEU A 57 -9.52 -0.09 1.48
N TYR A 58 -9.08 -1.34 1.63
CA TYR A 58 -7.77 -1.77 1.14
C TYR A 58 -7.66 -1.55 -0.38
N TYR A 59 -8.66 -1.99 -1.14
CA TYR A 59 -8.68 -1.85 -2.59
C TYR A 59 -8.72 -0.38 -3.04
N GLU A 60 -9.48 0.49 -2.36
CA GLU A 60 -9.47 1.94 -2.62
C GLU A 60 -8.08 2.55 -2.38
N GLY A 61 -7.41 2.14 -1.29
CA GLY A 61 -6.02 2.49 -1.05
C GLY A 61 -5.11 1.99 -2.18
N TRP A 62 -5.29 0.74 -2.62
CA TRP A 62 -4.53 0.14 -3.71
C TRP A 62 -4.70 0.92 -5.01
N VAL A 63 -5.93 1.27 -5.39
CA VAL A 63 -6.24 2.10 -6.56
C VAL A 63 -5.51 3.43 -6.48
N TYR A 64 -5.58 4.11 -5.33
CA TYR A 64 -4.88 5.37 -5.11
C TYR A 64 -3.36 5.20 -5.31
N GLY A 65 -2.76 4.23 -4.62
CA GLY A 65 -1.32 3.98 -4.68
C GLY A 65 -0.85 3.64 -6.09
N TYR A 66 -1.57 2.75 -6.77
CA TYR A 66 -1.23 2.32 -8.12
C TYR A 66 -1.30 3.47 -9.12
N THR A 67 -2.43 4.19 -9.16
CA THR A 67 -2.65 5.27 -10.14
C THR A 67 -1.70 6.44 -9.91
N PHE A 68 -1.50 6.85 -8.66
CA PHE A 68 -0.53 7.88 -8.29
C PHE A 68 0.88 7.49 -8.70
N THR A 69 1.36 6.33 -8.26
CA THR A 69 2.74 5.88 -8.52
C THR A 69 3.00 5.63 -9.99
N TYR A 70 2.03 5.10 -10.75
CA TYR A 70 2.17 4.90 -12.19
C TYR A 70 2.38 6.22 -12.94
N ARG A 71 1.51 7.20 -12.68
CA ARG A 71 1.63 8.53 -13.30
C ARG A 71 2.91 9.22 -12.87
N PHE A 72 3.27 9.08 -11.60
CA PHE A 72 4.51 9.60 -11.06
C PHE A 72 5.75 9.04 -11.76
N ALA A 73 5.86 7.71 -11.86
CA ALA A 73 6.97 7.06 -12.56
C ALA A 73 7.04 7.45 -14.04
N LYS A 74 5.88 7.59 -14.70
CA LYS A 74 5.78 8.02 -16.10
C LYS A 74 6.24 9.46 -16.32
N VAL A 75 5.73 10.41 -15.54
CA VAL A 75 6.06 11.85 -15.70
C VAL A 75 7.52 12.14 -15.33
N LEU A 76 8.08 11.38 -14.38
CA LEU A 76 9.49 11.50 -14.01
C LEU A 76 10.43 10.62 -14.83
N ASN A 77 9.90 9.77 -15.73
CA ASN A 77 10.66 8.83 -16.54
C ASN A 77 11.58 7.92 -15.69
N LEU A 78 11.07 7.41 -14.57
CA LEU A 78 11.81 6.58 -13.61
C LEU A 78 11.92 5.13 -14.11
N LYS A 79 12.99 4.82 -14.83
CA LYS A 79 13.16 3.51 -15.46
C LYS A 79 13.75 2.46 -14.53
N MET A 80 14.73 2.84 -13.70
CA MET A 80 15.45 1.89 -12.85
C MET A 80 14.66 1.59 -11.57
N PHE A 81 14.64 0.32 -11.18
CA PHE A 81 13.95 -0.15 -9.97
C PHE A 81 14.33 0.65 -8.71
N GLU A 82 15.64 0.79 -8.42
CA GLU A 82 16.10 1.48 -7.21
C GLU A 82 15.74 2.97 -7.21
N GLU A 83 15.87 3.63 -8.36
CA GLU A 83 15.52 5.04 -8.52
C GLU A 83 14.02 5.25 -8.32
N ARG A 84 13.21 4.39 -8.93
CA ARG A 84 11.76 4.39 -8.79
C ARG A 84 11.36 4.18 -7.33
N TYR A 85 11.92 3.17 -6.66
CA TYR A 85 11.66 2.88 -5.26
C TYR A 85 11.99 4.08 -4.37
N ARG A 86 13.23 4.59 -4.43
CA ARG A 86 13.67 5.71 -3.56
C ARG A 86 12.80 6.95 -3.78
N THR A 87 12.56 7.33 -5.03
CA THR A 87 11.79 8.55 -5.33
C THR A 87 10.33 8.42 -4.87
N ILE A 88 9.73 7.23 -4.99
CA ILE A 88 8.36 6.98 -4.52
C ILE A 88 8.29 6.97 -3.00
N MET A 89 9.27 6.41 -2.30
CA MET A 89 9.31 6.45 -0.83
C MET A 89 9.51 7.88 -0.30
N ASP A 90 10.39 8.67 -0.92
CA ASP A 90 10.56 10.10 -0.61
C ASP A 90 9.24 10.87 -0.80
N THR A 91 8.50 10.52 -1.86
CA THR A 91 7.19 11.12 -2.13
C THR A 91 6.14 10.66 -1.12
N ALA A 92 6.13 9.37 -0.73
CA ALA A 92 5.20 8.81 0.25
C ALA A 92 5.35 9.48 1.62
N ALA A 93 6.59 9.78 2.04
CA ALA A 93 6.86 10.54 3.26
C ALA A 93 6.27 11.96 3.26
N MET A 94 5.98 12.54 2.09
CA MET A 94 5.32 13.84 1.98
C MET A 94 3.79 13.78 2.08
N ILE A 95 3.18 12.61 1.89
CA ILE A 95 1.71 12.46 1.88
C ILE A 95 1.13 12.70 3.28
N GLY A 96 1.95 12.59 4.33
CA GLY A 96 1.58 12.95 5.70
C GLY A 96 1.23 11.77 6.60
N PHE A 97 1.48 10.53 6.18
CA PHE A 97 1.30 9.33 7.00
C PHE A 97 2.46 9.04 7.96
N GLY A 98 3.50 9.88 7.98
CA GLY A 98 4.66 9.72 8.86
C GLY A 98 5.96 9.51 8.09
N ASP A 99 7.04 9.25 8.83
CA ASP A 99 8.37 9.09 8.26
C ASP A 99 8.61 7.64 7.84
N PHE A 100 8.83 7.42 6.54
CA PHE A 100 9.04 6.09 5.97
C PHE A 100 10.51 5.70 6.07
N LYS A 101 10.80 4.68 6.88
CA LYS A 101 12.13 4.09 7.01
C LYS A 101 12.19 2.73 6.33
N THR A 102 12.87 2.66 5.19
CA THR A 102 13.14 1.39 4.51
C THR A 102 14.16 0.58 5.29
N LEU A 103 13.84 -0.69 5.58
CA LEU A 103 14.73 -1.64 6.23
C LEU A 103 15.41 -2.54 5.19
N GLU A 104 14.65 -3.04 4.23
CA GLU A 104 15.13 -3.90 3.15
C GLU A 104 14.24 -3.72 1.92
N PHE A 105 14.83 -3.71 0.72
CA PHE A 105 14.06 -3.72 -0.53
C PHE A 105 14.82 -4.45 -1.63
N ARG A 106 14.08 -5.20 -2.45
CA ARG A 106 14.56 -5.90 -3.65
C ARG A 106 13.38 -6.10 -4.61
N PRO A 107 13.60 -6.50 -5.88
CA PRO A 107 12.48 -6.79 -6.78
C PRO A 107 11.49 -7.79 -6.15
N GLY A 108 10.20 -7.43 -6.13
CA GLY A 108 9.14 -8.22 -5.51
C GLY A 108 9.00 -8.14 -3.98
N TYR A 109 9.83 -7.37 -3.28
CA TYR A 109 9.84 -7.32 -1.82
C TYR A 109 10.27 -5.96 -1.27
N ALA A 110 9.55 -5.44 -0.28
CA ALA A 110 10.05 -4.36 0.56
C ALA A 110 9.56 -4.51 2.00
N HIS A 111 10.43 -4.17 2.95
CA HIS A 111 10.15 -4.13 4.39
C HIS A 111 10.53 -2.75 4.91
N TYR A 112 9.57 -2.07 5.51
CA TYR A 112 9.72 -0.70 5.95
C TYR A 112 8.87 -0.40 7.18
N GLN A 113 9.23 0.68 7.86
CA GLN A 113 8.51 1.22 9.01
C GLN A 113 7.97 2.60 8.67
N VAL A 114 6.84 2.95 9.28
CA VAL A 114 6.29 4.30 9.28
C VAL A 114 6.32 4.80 10.72
N LEU A 115 7.25 5.72 11.01
CA LEU A 115 7.47 6.23 12.35
C LEU A 115 6.41 7.28 12.69
N ALA A 116 5.87 7.20 13.90
CA ALA A 116 4.89 8.13 14.43
C ALA A 116 3.72 8.40 13.46
N ASN A 117 3.19 7.34 12.83
CA ASN A 117 2.10 7.48 11.87
C ASN A 117 0.90 8.21 12.50
N PRO A 118 0.62 9.47 12.10
CA PRO A 118 -0.40 10.28 12.76
C PRO A 118 -1.81 9.76 12.53
N PHE A 119 -2.04 8.98 11.46
CA PHE A 119 -3.32 8.35 11.19
C PHE A 119 -3.57 7.17 12.14
N ALA A 120 -2.64 6.22 12.20
CA ALA A 120 -2.73 5.07 13.12
C ALA A 120 -2.84 5.50 14.59
N LEU A 121 -2.12 6.55 14.98
CA LEU A 121 -2.14 7.08 16.35
C LEU A 121 -3.51 7.61 16.78
N GLN A 122 -4.41 7.95 15.85
CA GLN A 122 -5.79 8.36 16.20
C GLN A 122 -6.65 7.22 16.77
N TYR A 123 -6.18 5.98 16.61
CA TYR A 123 -6.82 4.77 17.14
C TYR A 123 -6.13 4.28 18.42
N HIS A 124 -5.03 4.90 18.85
CA HIS A 124 -4.30 4.43 20.03
C HIS A 124 -5.02 4.79 21.34
N PRO A 125 -5.16 3.85 22.30
CA PRO A 125 -4.80 2.43 22.23
C PRO A 125 -5.88 1.56 21.56
N SER A 126 -5.47 0.68 20.65
CA SER A 126 -6.32 -0.30 19.97
C SER A 126 -5.78 -1.72 20.15
N LYS A 127 -6.68 -2.72 20.14
CA LYS A 127 -6.30 -4.14 20.04
C LYS A 127 -6.02 -4.56 18.59
N GLU A 128 -6.59 -3.83 17.63
CA GLU A 128 -6.51 -4.13 16.21
C GLU A 128 -5.59 -3.16 15.47
N MET A 129 -5.05 -3.64 14.36
CA MET A 129 -4.34 -2.82 13.37
C MET A 129 -5.33 -2.00 12.54
N ALA A 130 -5.03 -0.71 12.34
CA ALA A 130 -5.95 0.27 11.76
C ALA A 130 -5.52 0.79 10.38
N ASP A 131 -4.28 0.52 9.93
CA ASP A 131 -3.70 1.12 8.71
C ASP A 131 -4.08 0.38 7.42
N VAL A 132 -5.33 -0.04 7.29
CA VAL A 132 -5.82 -0.80 6.12
C VAL A 132 -5.69 -0.01 4.83
N LEU A 133 -6.07 1.26 4.85
CA LEU A 133 -5.96 2.14 3.68
C LEU A 133 -4.50 2.32 3.28
N LEU A 134 -3.61 2.58 4.24
CA LEU A 134 -2.19 2.79 3.98
C LEU A 134 -1.52 1.51 3.48
N ALA A 135 -1.89 0.34 4.02
CA ALA A 135 -1.46 -0.95 3.50
C ALA A 135 -1.86 -1.10 2.02
N GLY A 136 -3.13 -0.79 1.69
CA GLY A 136 -3.60 -0.74 0.31
C GLY A 136 -2.76 0.20 -0.58
N MET A 137 -2.57 1.45 -0.15
CA MET A 137 -1.76 2.45 -0.88
C MET A 137 -0.34 1.95 -1.16
N ASN A 138 0.30 1.36 -0.16
CA ASN A 138 1.64 0.82 -0.32
C ASN A 138 1.68 -0.41 -1.24
N ALA A 139 0.65 -1.25 -1.23
CA ALA A 139 0.52 -2.39 -2.13
C ALA A 139 0.34 -1.96 -3.59
N GLY A 140 -0.54 -0.98 -3.83
CA GLY A 140 -0.78 -0.42 -5.16
C GLY A 140 0.46 0.28 -5.73
N GLY A 141 1.08 1.16 -4.94
CA GLY A 141 2.34 1.81 -5.33
C GLY A 141 3.47 0.81 -5.50
N GLY A 142 3.57 -0.18 -4.59
CA GLY A 142 4.51 -1.28 -4.69
C GLY A 142 4.36 -2.07 -5.99
N SER A 143 3.14 -2.29 -6.45
CA SER A 143 2.89 -3.05 -7.69
C SER A 143 3.52 -2.38 -8.91
N VAL A 144 3.45 -1.05 -8.97
CA VAL A 144 4.13 -0.25 -10.01
C VAL A 144 5.64 -0.24 -9.82
N VAL A 145 6.11 -0.10 -8.57
CA VAL A 145 7.55 -0.01 -8.28
C VAL A 145 8.28 -1.31 -8.63
N HIS A 146 7.69 -2.44 -8.25
CA HIS A 146 8.28 -3.77 -8.45
C HIS A 146 7.95 -4.37 -9.81
N GLU A 147 7.04 -3.75 -10.59
CA GLU A 147 6.49 -4.28 -11.86
C GLU A 147 5.96 -5.70 -11.67
N LYS A 148 5.26 -5.92 -10.56
CA LYS A 148 4.70 -7.20 -10.15
C LYS A 148 3.41 -6.96 -9.41
N LEU A 149 2.56 -7.96 -9.24
CA LEU A 149 1.46 -7.82 -8.30
C LEU A 149 2.03 -7.86 -6.88
N ILE A 150 1.75 -6.83 -6.09
CA ILE A 150 2.28 -6.66 -4.74
C ILE A 150 1.12 -6.43 -3.78
N ASN A 151 1.22 -7.10 -2.64
CA ASN A 151 0.29 -6.98 -1.52
C ASN A 151 1.06 -6.53 -0.29
N CYS A 152 0.43 -5.72 0.53
CA CYS A 152 0.99 -5.23 1.78
C CYS A 152 0.35 -5.94 2.98
N VAL A 153 1.20 -6.43 3.89
CA VAL A 153 0.80 -6.97 5.19
C VAL A 153 1.39 -6.10 6.28
N GLU A 154 0.57 -5.65 7.21
CA GLU A 154 1.00 -4.96 8.42
C GLU A 154 1.45 -5.98 9.48
N LEU A 155 2.64 -5.77 10.04
CA LEU A 155 3.24 -6.61 11.07
C LEU A 155 3.04 -6.04 12.46
N GLN A 156 3.03 -4.71 12.58
CA GLN A 156 2.83 -3.95 13.81
C GLN A 156 2.15 -2.63 13.46
N CYS A 157 1.31 -2.11 14.36
CA CYS A 157 0.60 -0.86 14.18
C CYS A 157 0.83 0.11 15.35
N ALA A 158 0.98 1.40 15.06
CA ALA A 158 1.06 2.46 16.06
C ALA A 158 -0.27 2.60 16.83
N ALA A 159 -1.40 2.16 16.25
CA ALA A 159 -2.66 2.03 16.99
C ALA A 159 -2.50 1.12 18.21
N GLN A 160 -1.70 0.05 18.10
CA GLN A 160 -1.45 -0.90 19.19
C GLN A 160 -0.32 -0.45 20.11
N ASN A 161 0.82 -0.03 19.55
CA ASN A 161 2.06 0.19 20.29
C ASN A 161 2.40 1.68 20.59
N GLY A 162 1.68 2.63 19.98
CA GLY A 162 1.87 4.07 20.16
C GLY A 162 3.14 4.67 19.53
N LYS A 163 3.87 3.92 18.69
CA LYS A 163 5.21 4.29 18.21
C LYS A 163 5.36 4.25 16.69
N LEU A 164 5.11 3.10 16.08
CA LEU A 164 5.37 2.88 14.66
C LEU A 164 4.44 1.82 14.08
N CYS A 165 4.29 1.89 12.76
CA CYS A 165 3.72 0.82 11.97
C CYS A 165 4.82 0.13 11.15
N GLU A 166 4.75 -1.17 10.99
CA GLU A 166 5.73 -1.97 10.25
C GLU A 166 5.02 -2.78 9.19
N PHE A 167 5.52 -2.75 7.95
CA PHE A 167 4.84 -3.33 6.80
C PHE A 167 5.79 -4.15 5.93
N LYS A 168 5.22 -5.15 5.26
CA LYS A 168 5.88 -5.88 4.17
C LYS A 168 5.04 -5.81 2.90
N ASN A 169 5.66 -5.29 1.84
CA ASN A 169 5.18 -5.43 0.48
C ASN A 169 5.75 -6.71 -0.13
N LEU A 170 4.87 -7.59 -0.61
CA LEU A 170 5.18 -8.96 -0.98
C LEU A 170 4.46 -9.36 -2.27
N GLU A 171 5.13 -10.12 -3.13
CA GLU A 171 4.46 -10.91 -4.17
C GLU A 171 3.48 -11.92 -3.54
N PRO A 172 2.39 -12.30 -4.22
CA PRO A 172 1.41 -13.25 -3.70
C PRO A 172 2.03 -14.54 -3.15
N LYS A 173 3.04 -15.09 -3.83
CA LYS A 173 3.75 -16.31 -3.36
C LYS A 173 4.40 -16.13 -1.98
N GLU A 174 4.89 -14.93 -1.66
CA GLU A 174 5.54 -14.64 -0.38
C GLU A 174 4.51 -14.35 0.72
N VAL A 175 3.35 -13.79 0.35
CA VAL A 175 2.21 -13.66 1.28
C VAL A 175 1.77 -15.03 1.78
N TYR A 176 1.62 -16.01 0.88
CA TYR A 176 1.21 -17.38 1.24
C TYR A 176 2.24 -18.16 2.08
N LYS A 177 3.47 -17.64 2.23
CA LYS A 177 4.46 -18.23 3.15
C LYS A 177 4.32 -17.71 4.59
N LEU A 178 3.61 -16.60 4.80
CA LEU A 178 3.40 -16.03 6.12
C LEU A 178 2.43 -16.87 6.96
N ASN A 179 2.40 -16.57 8.26
CA ASN A 179 1.45 -17.18 9.18
C ASN A 179 0.00 -16.79 8.79
N PRO A 180 -0.91 -17.74 8.56
CA PRO A 180 -2.29 -17.42 8.22
C PRO A 180 -3.01 -16.54 9.25
N ALA A 181 -2.71 -16.71 10.55
CA ALA A 181 -3.30 -15.90 11.61
C ALA A 181 -2.94 -14.40 11.52
N LEU A 182 -1.84 -14.07 10.83
CA LEU A 182 -1.44 -12.70 10.54
C LEU A 182 -2.14 -12.17 9.28
N VAL A 183 -2.25 -13.00 8.23
CA VAL A 183 -2.70 -12.58 6.90
C VAL A 183 -4.22 -12.54 6.76
N GLU A 184 -4.93 -13.59 7.21
CA GLU A 184 -6.38 -13.74 7.00
C GLU A 184 -7.22 -12.56 7.52
N PRO A 185 -6.89 -11.90 8.66
CA PRO A 185 -7.63 -10.73 9.11
C PRO A 185 -7.42 -9.49 8.22
N GLN A 186 -6.35 -9.46 7.43
CA GLN A 186 -5.89 -8.28 6.70
C GLN A 186 -6.15 -8.34 5.20
N LEU A 187 -6.09 -9.53 4.60
CA LEU A 187 -6.12 -9.70 3.14
C LEU A 187 -7.06 -10.83 2.72
N ASP A 188 -7.84 -10.54 1.68
CA ASP A 188 -8.64 -11.52 0.94
C ASP A 188 -8.13 -11.56 -0.49
N MET A 189 -7.09 -12.37 -0.72
CA MET A 189 -6.42 -12.46 -2.01
C MET A 189 -7.34 -12.94 -3.13
N GLU A 190 -8.38 -13.71 -2.81
CA GLU A 190 -9.34 -14.20 -3.81
C GLU A 190 -10.26 -13.09 -4.30
N THR A 191 -10.58 -12.13 -3.43
CA THR A 191 -11.40 -10.96 -3.76
C THR A 191 -10.58 -9.84 -4.37
N LEU A 192 -9.37 -9.58 -3.86
CA LEU A 192 -8.56 -8.42 -4.23
C LEU A 192 -7.90 -8.60 -5.61
N VAL A 193 -7.20 -9.72 -5.84
CA VAL A 193 -6.38 -9.93 -7.04
C VAL A 193 -7.17 -9.75 -8.34
N PRO A 194 -8.40 -10.31 -8.51
CA PRO A 194 -9.17 -10.09 -9.73
C PRO A 194 -9.51 -8.62 -9.97
N LYS A 195 -9.84 -7.86 -8.91
CA LYS A 195 -10.17 -6.43 -9.00
C LYS A 195 -8.95 -5.58 -9.37
N GLU A 196 -7.79 -5.93 -8.84
CA GLU A 196 -6.51 -5.27 -9.13
C GLU A 196 -6.12 -5.50 -10.59
N LEU A 197 -6.13 -6.75 -11.07
CA LEU A 197 -5.82 -7.08 -12.46
C LEU A 197 -6.81 -6.42 -13.42
N HIS A 198 -8.10 -6.42 -13.09
CA HIS A 198 -9.12 -5.75 -13.89
C HIS A 198 -8.86 -4.24 -13.99
N LEU A 199 -8.49 -3.57 -12.90
CA LEU A 199 -8.15 -2.16 -12.95
C LEU A 199 -6.95 -1.90 -13.87
N ILE A 200 -5.87 -2.67 -13.71
CA ILE A 200 -4.65 -2.55 -14.54
C ILE A 200 -5.00 -2.65 -16.03
N GLU A 201 -5.80 -3.66 -16.38
CA GLU A 201 -6.27 -3.88 -17.75
C GLU A 201 -7.18 -2.73 -18.23
N SER A 202 -8.09 -2.25 -17.39
CA SER A 202 -9.00 -1.13 -17.72
C SER A 202 -8.27 0.20 -17.96
N LEU A 203 -7.09 0.37 -17.36
CA LEU A 203 -6.21 1.52 -17.56
C LEU A 203 -5.34 1.36 -18.83
N GLY A 204 -5.47 0.24 -19.55
CA GLY A 204 -4.70 -0.05 -20.77
C GLY A 204 -3.25 -0.42 -20.51
N HIS A 205 -2.92 -0.86 -19.30
CA HIS A 205 -1.57 -1.29 -18.94
C HIS A 205 -1.36 -2.78 -19.28
N ASP A 206 -0.12 -3.17 -19.56
CA ASP A 206 0.21 -4.58 -19.76
C ASP A 206 0.06 -5.36 -18.45
N VAL A 207 -0.96 -6.21 -18.41
CA VAL A 207 -1.32 -7.02 -17.25
C VAL A 207 -0.51 -8.33 -17.17
N THR A 208 0.27 -8.67 -18.21
CA THR A 208 0.97 -9.96 -18.33
C THR A 208 1.92 -10.21 -17.16
N VAL A 209 2.74 -9.22 -16.81
CA VAL A 209 3.72 -9.35 -15.72
C VAL A 209 3.03 -9.52 -14.35
N TYR A 210 1.87 -8.89 -14.18
CA TYR A 210 1.06 -9.03 -12.95
C TYR A 210 0.37 -10.39 -12.87
N LYS A 211 -0.15 -10.90 -14.00
CA LYS A 211 -0.71 -12.26 -14.09
C LYS A 211 0.35 -13.33 -13.77
N GLN A 212 1.59 -13.15 -14.22
CA GLN A 212 2.68 -14.07 -13.88
C GLN A 212 2.91 -14.17 -12.36
N SER A 213 2.77 -13.06 -11.63
CA SER A 213 2.91 -13.06 -10.15
C SER A 213 1.84 -13.93 -9.46
N VAL A 214 0.66 -14.07 -10.07
CA VAL A 214 -0.43 -14.93 -9.59
C VAL A 214 -0.16 -16.39 -9.94
N GLU A 215 0.32 -16.65 -11.16
CA GLU A 215 0.68 -17.98 -11.62
C GLU A 215 1.80 -18.59 -10.77
N ASP A 216 2.86 -17.82 -10.50
CA ASP A 216 3.99 -18.21 -9.65
C ASP A 216 3.58 -18.55 -8.20
N ALA A 217 2.39 -18.11 -7.78
CA ALA A 217 1.90 -18.29 -6.42
C ALA A 217 0.99 -19.53 -6.25
N LYS A 218 0.63 -20.24 -7.32
CA LYS A 218 -0.34 -21.36 -7.27
C LYS A 218 0.04 -22.46 -6.28
N GLU A 219 1.30 -22.89 -6.31
CA GLU A 219 1.79 -23.95 -5.42
C GLU A 219 1.78 -23.52 -3.95
N GLU A 220 2.26 -22.31 -3.66
CA GLU A 220 2.27 -21.79 -2.28
C GLU A 220 0.84 -21.51 -1.78
N LYS A 221 -0.07 -21.07 -2.65
CA LYS A 221 -1.50 -20.94 -2.33
C LYS A 221 -2.09 -22.27 -1.87
N ALA A 222 -1.83 -23.36 -2.59
CA ALA A 222 -2.32 -24.69 -2.22
C ALA A 222 -1.76 -25.15 -0.86
N ARG A 223 -0.47 -24.90 -0.59
CA ARG A 223 0.15 -25.19 0.73
C ARG A 223 -0.46 -24.34 1.84
N TYR A 224 -0.76 -23.08 1.58
CA TYR A 224 -1.40 -22.17 2.53
C TYR A 224 -2.81 -22.62 2.89
N GLN A 225 -3.61 -23.03 1.90
CA GLN A 225 -4.96 -23.57 2.11
C GLN A 225 -4.93 -24.85 2.97
N ALA A 226 -3.97 -25.75 2.74
CA ALA A 226 -3.80 -26.95 3.56
C ALA A 226 -3.46 -26.63 5.04
N LYS A 227 -2.72 -25.55 5.31
CA LYS A 227 -2.44 -25.09 6.68
C LYS A 227 -3.69 -24.54 7.37
N LEU A 228 -4.54 -23.83 6.63
CA LEU A 228 -5.80 -23.30 7.15
C LEU A 228 -6.74 -24.42 7.58
N THR A 229 -6.94 -25.44 6.73
CA THR A 229 -7.84 -26.57 7.03
C THR A 229 -7.33 -27.39 8.22
N GLY A 230 -6.03 -27.71 8.27
CA GLY A 230 -5.44 -28.46 9.38
C GLY A 230 -5.37 -27.70 10.71
N THR A 231 -5.53 -26.37 10.71
CA THR A 231 -5.62 -25.57 11.93
C THR A 231 -7.05 -25.59 12.49
N GLN A 232 -8.07 -25.61 11.63
CA GLN A 232 -9.48 -25.69 12.03
C GLN A 232 -9.79 -27.05 12.69
N GLU A 233 -9.23 -28.15 12.18
CA GLU A 233 -9.42 -29.50 12.75
C GLU A 233 -8.82 -29.68 14.16
N LYS A 234 -7.85 -28.84 14.55
CA LYS A 234 -7.24 -28.89 15.90
C LYS A 234 -7.96 -28.02 16.93
N GLN A 235 -8.89 -27.17 16.49
CA GLN A 235 -9.65 -26.25 17.34
C GLN A 235 -11.11 -26.68 17.53
N ALA A 236 -11.57 -27.67 16.74
CA ALA A 236 -12.87 -28.34 16.89
C ALA A 236 -12.74 -29.54 17.84
#